data_AF-A0A973A898-F1
#
_entry.id   AF-A0A973A898-F1
#
_cell.length_a   1.000
_cell.length_b   1.000
_cell.length_c   1.000
_cell.angle_alpha   90.00
_cell.angle_beta   90.00
_cell.angle_gamma   90.00
#
_symmetry.space_group_name_H-M   'P 1'
#
loop_
_entity.id
_entity.type
_entity.pdbx_description
1 polymer ?
#
loop_
_entity_poly.entity_id
_entity_poly.type
_entity_poly.pdbx_seq_one_letter_code
_entity_poly.pdbx_strand_id
1 'polypeptide(L)'
;MAEYAGLLMFVAAFGFLLLGYPVAITLAGTALLAAGIGIMTGEFNPALLSATPNRLFGIMTNQTLMAVPLFILMGVILERSKIAERLLETMSKLFGHLPGGLGIAVTVVGMLMAASTGIVGATVVT
;
A
#
# COMPACT_ATOMS: atom_id res chain seq x y z
N MET A 1 -5.47 -14.14 -32.95
CA MET A 1 -4.43 -14.20 -31.90
C MET A 1 -4.65 -13.11 -30.85
N ALA A 2 -4.99 -11.88 -31.28
CA ALA A 2 -5.40 -10.76 -30.42
C ALA A 2 -6.44 -11.07 -29.33
N GLU A 3 -7.53 -11.80 -29.65
CA GLU A 3 -8.64 -12.03 -28.72
C GLU A 3 -8.24 -12.81 -27.45
N TYR A 4 -7.22 -13.66 -27.52
CA TYR A 4 -6.74 -14.44 -26.38
C TYR A 4 -5.56 -13.80 -25.65
N ALA A 5 -5.05 -12.66 -26.13
CA ALA A 5 -3.86 -12.01 -25.57
C ALA A 5 -4.06 -11.62 -24.10
N GLY A 6 -5.23 -11.08 -23.74
CA GLY A 6 -5.56 -10.74 -22.35
C GLY A 6 -5.62 -11.95 -21.42
N LEU A 7 -6.14 -13.08 -21.91
CA LEU A 7 -6.26 -14.32 -21.15
C LEU A 7 -4.89 -14.98 -20.94
N LEU A 8 -4.02 -14.94 -21.96
CA LEU A 8 -2.62 -15.34 -21.85
C LEU A 8 -1.84 -14.46 -20.86
N MET A 9 -2.02 -13.15 -20.89
CA MET A 9 -1.39 -12.24 -19.92
C MET A 9 -1.83 -12.52 -18.49
N PHE A 10 -3.12 -12.80 -18.28
CA PHE A 10 -3.66 -13.12 -16.96
C PHE A 10 -3.06 -14.42 -16.41
N VAL A 11 -3.04 -15.50 -17.22
CA VAL A 11 -2.46 -16.78 -16.81
C VAL A 11 -0.96 -16.67 -16.57
N ALA A 12 -0.23 -15.92 -17.41
CA ALA A 12 1.18 -15.66 -17.22
C ALA A 12 1.43 -14.90 -15.91
N ALA A 13 0.72 -13.80 -15.66
CA ALA A 13 0.83 -13.03 -14.41
C ALA A 13 0.54 -13.90 -13.18
N PHE A 14 -0.51 -14.72 -13.23
CA PHE A 14 -0.85 -15.62 -12.14
C PHE A 14 0.25 -16.68 -11.91
N GLY A 15 0.79 -17.26 -12.98
CA GLY A 15 1.92 -18.19 -12.91
C GLY A 15 3.16 -17.55 -12.29
N PHE A 16 3.51 -16.32 -12.68
CA PHE A 16 4.65 -15.58 -12.11
C PHE A 16 4.43 -15.18 -10.64
N LEU A 17 3.19 -14.92 -10.21
CA LEU A 17 2.88 -14.66 -8.81
C LEU A 17 3.06 -15.90 -7.93
N LEU A 18 2.72 -17.09 -8.45
CA LEU A 18 2.92 -18.36 -7.72
C LEU A 18 4.39 -18.69 -7.45
N LEU A 19 5.32 -18.09 -8.21
CA LEU A 19 6.76 -18.23 -7.98
C LEU A 19 7.26 -17.44 -6.74
N GLY A 20 6.40 -16.66 -6.07
CA GLY A 20 6.71 -15.99 -4.80
C GLY A 20 7.56 -14.72 -4.93
N TYR A 21 7.73 -14.19 -6.14
CA TYR A 21 8.40 -12.90 -6.35
C TYR A 21 7.50 -11.71 -5.94
N PRO A 22 8.09 -10.56 -5.56
CA PRO A 22 7.33 -9.36 -5.20
C PRO A 22 6.33 -8.96 -6.29
N VAL A 23 5.07 -8.75 -5.90
CA VAL A 23 3.92 -8.50 -6.79
C VAL A 23 4.17 -7.34 -7.77
N ALA A 24 4.84 -6.28 -7.32
CA ALA A 24 5.15 -5.13 -8.17
C ALA A 24 6.05 -5.50 -9.36
N ILE A 25 7.06 -6.35 -9.12
CA ILE A 25 8.03 -6.75 -10.15
C ILE A 25 7.39 -7.75 -11.11
N THR A 26 6.57 -8.68 -10.60
CA THR A 26 5.89 -9.68 -11.44
C THR A 26 4.86 -9.04 -12.35
N LEU A 27 4.05 -8.10 -11.85
CA LEU A 27 3.07 -7.37 -12.68
C LEU A 27 3.74 -6.45 -13.70
N ALA A 28 4.76 -5.68 -13.29
CA ALA A 28 5.49 -4.81 -14.21
C ALA A 28 6.23 -5.63 -15.29
N GLY A 29 6.91 -6.70 -14.89
CA GLY A 29 7.64 -7.58 -15.80
C GLY A 29 6.73 -8.27 -16.80
N THR A 30 5.60 -8.83 -16.36
CA THR A 30 4.64 -9.49 -17.27
C THR A 30 3.98 -8.52 -18.23
N ALA A 31 3.66 -7.30 -17.79
CA ALA A 31 3.16 -6.24 -18.66
C ALA A 31 4.20 -5.83 -19.72
N LEU A 32 5.47 -5.67 -19.35
CA LEU A 32 6.54 -5.31 -20.28
C LEU A 32 6.88 -6.44 -21.26
N LEU A 33 6.91 -7.69 -20.80
CA LEU A 33 7.12 -8.86 -21.67
C LEU A 33 6.00 -9.00 -22.71
N ALA A 34 4.75 -8.85 -22.27
CA ALA A 34 3.60 -8.89 -23.17
C ALA A 34 3.61 -7.72 -24.17
N ALA A 35 4.00 -6.52 -23.74
CA ALA A 35 4.16 -5.38 -24.63
C ALA A 35 5.27 -5.63 -25.66
N GLY A 36 6.40 -6.22 -25.26
CA GLY A 36 7.49 -6.61 -26.17
C GLY A 36 7.03 -7.61 -27.23
N ILE A 37 6.32 -8.66 -26.83
CA ILE A 37 5.73 -9.65 -27.76
C ILE A 37 4.73 -8.98 -28.69
N GLY A 38 3.85 -8.11 -28.17
CA GLY A 38 2.86 -7.38 -28.96
C GLY A 38 3.47 -6.41 -29.99
N ILE A 39 4.63 -5.83 -29.69
CA ILE A 39 5.37 -4.98 -30.65
C ILE A 39 5.94 -5.86 -31.78
N MET A 40 6.49 -7.04 -31.46
CA MET A 40 7.04 -7.94 -32.46
C MET A 40 5.95 -8.54 -33.37
N THR A 41 4.75 -8.78 -32.85
CA THR A 41 3.61 -9.27 -33.64
C THR A 41 2.84 -8.16 -34.37
N GLY A 42 3.20 -6.88 -34.15
CA GLY A 42 2.53 -5.72 -34.77
C GLY A 42 1.14 -5.39 -34.18
N GLU A 43 0.73 -6.09 -33.12
CA GLU A 43 -0.57 -5.96 -32.47
C GLU A 43 -0.58 -4.83 -31.40
N PHE A 44 0.60 -4.34 -30.99
CA PHE A 44 0.76 -3.31 -29.97
C PHE A 44 1.49 -2.07 -30.50
N ASN A 45 0.92 -0.88 -30.26
CA ASN A 45 1.53 0.38 -30.65
C ASN A 45 2.65 0.78 -29.67
N PRO A 46 3.92 0.90 -30.10
CA PRO A 46 5.03 1.31 -29.24
C PRO A 46 4.83 2.68 -28.58
N ALA A 47 4.03 3.57 -29.17
CA ALA A 47 3.72 4.88 -28.60
C ALA A 47 2.93 4.80 -27.28
N LEU A 48 2.23 3.70 -27.02
CA LEU A 48 1.56 3.48 -25.73
C LEU A 48 2.58 3.21 -24.61
N LEU A 49 3.73 2.63 -24.95
CA LEU A 49 4.79 2.36 -23.99
C LEU A 49 5.47 3.64 -23.51
N SER A 50 5.63 4.63 -24.40
CA SER A 50 6.21 5.94 -24.05
C SER A 50 5.26 6.81 -23.21
N ALA A 51 3.95 6.53 -23.22
CA ALA A 51 2.99 7.16 -22.33
C ALA A 51 3.01 6.59 -20.90
N THR A 52 3.53 5.38 -20.70
CA THR A 52 3.55 4.69 -19.40
C THR A 52 4.39 5.42 -18.33
N PRO A 53 5.61 5.91 -18.61
CA PRO A 53 6.38 6.69 -17.63
C PRO A 53 5.66 7.96 -17.18
N ASN A 54 5.02 8.70 -18.09
CA ASN A 54 4.26 9.89 -17.74
C ASN A 54 3.06 9.57 -16.83
N ARG A 55 2.39 8.44 -17.06
CA ARG A 55 1.31 7.96 -16.17
C ARG A 55 1.84 7.59 -14.79
N LEU A 56 2.96 6.86 -14.73
CA LEU A 56 3.62 6.51 -13.45
C LEU A 56 4.03 7.76 -12.68
N PHE A 57 4.62 8.74 -13.34
CA PHE A 57 4.99 10.01 -12.73
C PHE A 57 3.75 10.77 -12.21
N GLY A 58 2.66 10.78 -12.96
CA GLY A 58 1.39 11.36 -12.53
C GLY A 58 0.79 10.67 -11.29
N ILE A 59 1.02 9.36 -11.11
CA ILE A 59 0.64 8.65 -9.88
C ILE A 59 1.58 9.06 -8.73
N MET A 60 2.89 9.12 -8.95
CA MET A 60 3.85 9.52 -7.91
C MET A 60 3.62 10.94 -7.38
N THR A 61 3.16 11.87 -8.22
CA THR A 61 2.84 13.25 -7.83
C THR A 61 1.44 13.41 -7.22
N ASN A 62 0.69 12.32 -7.09
CA ASN A 62 -0.65 12.35 -6.53
C ASN A 62 -0.61 12.79 -5.05
N GLN A 63 -1.34 13.85 -4.74
CA GLN A 63 -1.40 14.44 -3.41
C GLN A 63 -1.95 13.49 -2.34
N THR A 64 -2.79 12.52 -2.71
CA THR A 64 -3.26 11.48 -1.80
C THR A 64 -2.14 10.53 -1.40
N LEU A 65 -1.23 10.17 -2.32
CA LEU A 65 -0.10 9.29 -2.03
C LEU A 65 0.99 10.02 -1.24
N MET A 66 1.11 11.35 -1.39
CA MET A 66 1.97 12.17 -0.52
C MET A 66 1.55 12.12 0.97
N ALA A 67 0.30 11.78 1.28
CA ALA A 67 -0.14 11.60 2.65
C ALA A 67 0.54 10.40 3.33
N VAL A 68 0.88 9.33 2.59
CA VAL A 68 1.45 8.10 3.16
C VAL A 68 2.80 8.35 3.87
N PRO A 69 3.80 9.01 3.24
CA PRO A 69 5.04 9.36 3.93
C PRO A 69 4.83 10.29 5.14
N LEU A 70 3.89 11.24 5.04
CA LEU A 70 3.60 12.18 6.12
C LEU A 70 2.93 11.49 7.33
N PHE A 71 2.05 10.51 7.08
CA PHE A 71 1.47 9.68 8.14
C PHE A 71 2.52 8.79 8.81
N ILE A 72 3.44 8.20 8.05
CA ILE A 72 4.58 7.46 8.61
C ILE A 72 5.43 8.38 9.49
N LEU A 73 5.75 9.58 9.01
CA LEU A 73 6.50 10.57 9.77
C LEU A 73 5.81 10.91 11.09
N MET A 74 4.51 11.17 11.05
CA MET A 74 3.73 11.46 12.27
C MET A 74 3.74 10.27 13.24
N GLY A 75 3.58 9.04 12.74
CA GLY A 75 3.68 7.84 13.56
C GLY A 75 5.02 7.71 14.27
N VAL A 76 6.12 7.94 13.55
CA VAL A 76 7.48 7.91 14.12
C VAL A 76 7.66 9.05 15.14
N ILE A 77 7.16 10.25 14.87
CA ILE A 77 7.23 11.38 15.83
C ILE A 77 6.45 11.05 17.12
N LEU A 78 5.25 10.49 17.01
CA LEU A 78 4.42 10.11 18.18
C LEU A 78 5.06 9.00 19.01
N GLU A 79 5.69 8.02 18.36
CA GLU A 79 6.44 6.95 19.02
C GLU A 79 7.68 7.52 19.74
N ARG A 80 8.51 8.30 19.03
CA ARG A 80 9.76 8.86 19.56
C ARG A 80 9.55 9.88 20.68
N SER A 81 8.45 10.62 20.65
CA SER A 81 8.10 11.59 21.69
C SER A 81 7.52 10.96 22.95
N LYS A 82 7.28 9.64 22.96
CA LYS A 82 6.61 8.91 24.05
C LYS A 82 5.23 9.47 24.42
N ILE A 83 4.61 10.25 23.52
CA ILE A 83 3.29 10.81 23.75
C ILE A 83 2.27 9.67 23.84
N ALA A 84 2.37 8.66 22.98
CA ALA A 84 1.49 7.49 22.99
C ALA A 84 1.51 6.73 24.34
N GLU A 85 2.70 6.51 24.89
CA GLU A 85 2.91 5.86 26.19
C GLU A 85 2.29 6.68 27.33
N ARG A 86 2.59 7.98 27.39
CA ARG A 86 2.03 8.90 28.39
C ARG A 86 0.51 9.00 28.32
N LEU A 87 -0.06 8.97 27.11
CA LEU A 87 -1.50 8.99 26.90
C LEU A 87 -2.14 7.72 27.46
N LEU A 88 -1.55 6.56 27.20
CA LEU A 88 -2.04 5.28 27.70
C LEU A 88 -1.97 5.19 29.23
N GLU A 89 -0.86 5.62 29.84
CA GLU A 89 -0.73 5.66 31.31
C GLU A 89 -1.77 6.59 31.95
N THR A 90 -1.99 7.76 31.35
CA THR A 90 -2.95 8.75 31.87
C THR A 90 -4.38 8.23 31.75
N MET A 91 -4.74 7.63 30.62
CA MET A 91 -6.06 7.03 30.42
C MET A 91 -6.28 5.80 31.31
N SER A 92 -5.24 5.01 31.54
CA SER A 92 -5.30 3.86 32.47
C SER A 92 -5.52 4.32 33.91
N LYS A 93 -4.90 5.43 34.34
CA LYS A 93 -5.17 6.05 35.65
C LYS A 93 -6.57 6.65 35.74
N LEU A 94 -7.05 7.27 34.66
CA LEU A 94 -8.37 7.89 34.59
C LEU A 94 -9.49 6.85 34.70
N PHE A 95 -9.41 5.76 33.94
CA PHE A 95 -10.44 4.72 33.91
C PHE A 95 -10.17 3.56 34.87
N GLY A 96 -9.00 3.48 35.51
CA GLY A 96 -8.58 2.34 36.34
C GLY A 96 -9.47 2.04 37.57
N HIS A 97 -10.29 3.00 38.00
CA HIS A 97 -11.26 2.81 39.09
C HIS A 97 -12.54 2.10 38.64
N LEU A 98 -12.80 1.99 37.33
CA LEU A 98 -13.96 1.30 36.79
C LEU A 98 -13.65 -0.20 36.54
N PRO A 99 -14.59 -1.11 36.81
CA PRO A 99 -14.44 -2.51 36.41
C PRO A 99 -14.31 -2.60 34.87
N GLY A 100 -13.19 -3.15 34.39
CA GLY A 100 -12.86 -3.19 32.95
C GLY A 100 -12.19 -1.92 32.39
N GLY A 101 -11.88 -0.93 33.24
CA GLY A 101 -11.32 0.37 32.83
C GLY A 101 -10.01 0.31 32.06
N LEU A 102 -9.17 -0.70 32.32
CA LEU A 102 -7.94 -0.93 31.53
C LEU A 102 -8.26 -1.26 30.07
N GLY A 103 -9.30 -2.06 29.81
CA GLY A 103 -9.74 -2.40 28.46
C GLY A 103 -10.28 -1.18 27.71
N ILE A 104 -11.09 -0.36 28.39
CA ILE A 104 -11.62 0.89 27.83
C ILE A 104 -10.47 1.84 27.45
N ALA A 105 -9.50 2.02 28.34
CA ALA A 105 -8.33 2.87 28.09
C ALA A 105 -7.52 2.38 26.88
N VAL A 106 -7.25 1.08 26.77
CA VAL A 106 -6.50 0.49 25.65
C VAL A 106 -7.26 0.63 24.33
N THR A 107 -8.57 0.37 24.30
CA THR A 107 -9.36 0.47 23.06
C THR A 107 -9.47 1.92 22.58
N VAL A 108 -9.72 2.88 23.48
CA VAL A 108 -9.85 4.30 23.12
C VAL A 108 -8.51 4.87 22.67
N VAL A 109 -7.43 4.63 23.42
CA VAL A 109 -6.09 5.11 23.05
C VAL A 109 -5.59 4.41 21.79
N GLY A 110 -5.82 3.11 21.65
CA GLY A 110 -5.52 2.34 20.44
C GLY A 110 -6.25 2.88 19.22
N MET A 111 -7.54 3.21 19.34
CA MET A 111 -8.33 3.85 18.27
C MET A 111 -7.74 5.20 17.87
N LEU A 112 -7.43 6.08 18.84
CA LEU A 112 -6.88 7.41 18.57
C LEU A 112 -5.51 7.35 17.90
N MET A 113 -4.65 6.45 18.36
CA MET A 113 -3.33 6.24 17.78
C MET A 113 -3.42 5.64 16.37
N ALA A 114 -4.29 4.64 16.15
CA ALA A 114 -4.51 4.04 14.84
C ALA A 114 -5.12 5.03 13.83
N ALA A 115 -6.08 5.84 14.26
CA ALA A 115 -6.69 6.88 13.43
C ALA A 115 -5.67 7.96 13.03
N SER A 116 -4.73 8.28 13.93
CA SER A 116 -3.67 9.24 13.66
C SER A 116 -2.62 8.65 12.72
N THR A 117 -2.17 7.41 12.92
CA THR A 117 -1.10 6.84 12.09
C THR A 117 -1.56 6.33 10.72
N GLY A 118 -2.86 6.12 10.48
CA GLY A 118 -3.45 5.91 9.15
C GLY A 118 -2.97 4.67 8.36
N ILE A 119 -2.05 3.87 8.91
CA ILE A 119 -1.27 2.85 8.16
C ILE A 119 -1.94 1.47 8.12
N VAL A 120 -3.03 1.24 8.87
CA VAL A 120 -3.68 -0.09 8.90
C VAL A 120 -4.16 -0.53 7.51
N GLY A 121 -4.45 0.39 6.59
CA GLY A 121 -4.79 0.06 5.20
C GLY A 121 -3.60 -0.23 4.28
N ALA A 122 -2.40 0.28 4.60
CA ALA A 122 -1.22 0.14 3.75
C ALA A 122 -0.44 -1.16 4.01
N THR A 123 -0.46 -1.67 5.26
CA THR A 123 0.25 -2.91 5.65
C THR A 123 -0.44 -4.20 5.19
N VAL A 124 -1.67 -4.11 4.67
CA VAL A 124 -2.40 -5.28 4.14
C VAL A 124 -2.14 -5.47 2.63
N VAL A 125 -1.51 -4.50 1.97
CA VAL A 125 -1.26 -4.51 0.51
C VAL A 125 0.18 -4.88 0.15
N THR A 126 1.08 -4.95 1.13
CA THR A 126 2.42 -5.56 1.01
C THR A 126 2.43 -6.95 1.59
#